data_AF-A0AA41S6C9-F1
#
_entry.id   AF-A0AA41S6C9-F1
#
_cell.length_a   1.000
_cell.length_b   1.000
_cell.length_c   1.000
_cell.angle_alpha   90.00
_cell.angle_beta   90.00
_cell.angle_gamma   90.00
#
_symmetry.space_group_name_H-M   'P 1'
#
loop_
_entity.id
_entity.type
_entity.pdbx_description
1 polymer ?
#
loop_
_entity_poly.entity_id
_entity_poly.type
_entity_poly.pdbx_seq_one_letter_code
_entity_poly.pdbx_strand_id
1 'polypeptide(L)'
;VIASESNQFGSSVAKEWDRAVGLRLENAVVLAAHRLDKLAGPEGLVCAVTGEPVSAQKAIGALTGKIKELEKEGSPGLTAEKAAKLVPKFGINEATLEFLAVGRDWDEQRGEFVPCLSYANKAASRNPKKGYCTGLGAICSQMVVDNLFKKEMSIEAAVEVALQALYFAAFSHEVKGQTVEAIEVCVISGESINTSRYTVEHLHKKFGHLIKERHDYLRSNPAPRYT
;
A
#
# COMPACT_ATOMS: atom_id res chain seq x y z
N VAL A 1 -5.99 20.44 27.19
CA VAL A 1 -5.35 21.76 26.95
C VAL A 1 -4.92 21.77 25.49
N ILE A 2 -5.63 22.54 24.66
CA ILE A 2 -5.27 22.74 23.24
C ILE A 2 -4.25 23.87 23.22
N ALA A 3 -3.08 23.65 22.63
CA ALA A 3 -2.15 24.70 22.27
C ALA A 3 -2.08 24.77 20.76
N SER A 4 -2.63 25.86 20.22
CA SER A 4 -2.48 26.32 18.86
C SER A 4 -1.09 26.93 18.69
N GLU A 5 -0.28 26.40 17.79
CA GLU A 5 0.88 27.14 17.30
C GLU A 5 0.89 27.17 15.76
N SER A 6 1.13 28.40 15.31
CA SER A 6 1.25 28.92 13.96
C SER A 6 2.02 28.04 12.99
N ASN A 7 1.36 27.66 11.89
CA ASN A 7 1.99 27.11 10.70
C ASN A 7 2.75 28.20 9.93
N GLN A 8 4.05 28.33 10.16
CA GLN A 8 4.97 28.90 9.17
C GLN A 8 5.37 27.79 8.20
N PHE A 9 4.68 27.72 7.06
CA PHE A 9 5.03 26.83 5.96
C PHE A 9 6.32 27.30 5.28
N GLY A 10 7.45 26.73 5.71
CA GLY A 10 8.63 26.59 4.85
C GLY A 10 8.32 25.68 3.66
N SER A 11 8.95 25.95 2.52
CA SER A 11 8.64 25.41 1.19
C SER A 11 8.22 23.94 1.18
N SER A 12 7.00 23.67 0.71
CA SER A 12 6.42 22.34 0.56
C SER A 12 7.17 21.53 -0.50
N VAL A 13 8.15 20.73 -0.08
CA VAL A 13 8.58 19.57 -0.87
C VAL A 13 7.38 18.63 -0.90
N ALA A 14 6.78 18.42 -2.07
CA ALA A 14 5.70 17.46 -2.22
C ALA A 14 6.22 16.09 -1.77
N LYS A 15 5.67 15.55 -0.67
CA LYS A 15 6.07 14.24 -0.13
C LYS A 15 5.71 13.17 -1.17
N GLU A 16 6.69 12.42 -1.69
CA GLU A 16 6.43 11.37 -2.68
C GLU A 16 5.52 10.29 -2.08
N TRP A 17 4.67 9.70 -2.92
CA TRP A 17 3.82 8.60 -2.49
C TRP A 17 4.63 7.34 -2.66
N ASP A 18 5.17 6.84 -1.56
CA ASP A 18 6.45 6.16 -1.73
C ASP A 18 6.37 4.65 -1.68
N ARG A 19 5.48 4.06 -0.88
CA ARG A 19 5.51 2.60 -0.61
C ARG A 19 4.13 2.06 -0.31
N ALA A 20 3.83 0.89 -0.86
CA ALA A 20 2.69 0.10 -0.43
C ALA A 20 2.96 -1.41 -0.50
N VAL A 21 2.29 -2.16 0.37
CA VAL A 21 2.31 -3.61 0.46
C VAL A 21 0.87 -4.10 0.53
N GLY A 22 0.52 -4.98 -0.40
CA GLY A 22 -0.78 -5.65 -0.44
C GLY A 22 -0.58 -7.14 -0.22
N LEU A 23 -1.37 -7.75 0.65
CA LEU A 23 -1.36 -9.18 0.93
C LEU A 23 -2.77 -9.76 0.75
N ARG A 24 -2.84 -10.93 0.14
CA ARG A 24 -4.07 -11.68 -0.12
C ARG A 24 -4.04 -12.99 0.66
N LEU A 25 -4.87 -13.03 1.70
CA LEU A 25 -5.16 -14.24 2.46
C LEU A 25 -6.26 -15.05 1.76
N GLU A 26 -6.68 -16.17 2.36
CA GLU A 26 -7.78 -16.97 1.83
C GLU A 26 -9.12 -16.22 1.83
N ASN A 27 -9.44 -15.52 2.93
CA ASN A 27 -10.73 -14.85 3.13
C ASN A 27 -10.60 -13.36 3.47
N ALA A 28 -9.41 -12.78 3.26
CA ALA A 28 -9.14 -11.39 3.58
C ALA A 28 -8.05 -10.81 2.68
N VAL A 29 -8.01 -9.47 2.60
CA VAL A 29 -6.91 -8.73 2.00
C VAL A 29 -6.44 -7.64 2.95
N VAL A 30 -5.14 -7.40 2.95
CA VAL A 30 -4.48 -6.35 3.72
C VAL A 30 -3.80 -5.41 2.72
N LEU A 31 -3.98 -4.11 2.89
CA LEU A 31 -3.24 -3.07 2.19
C LEU A 31 -2.60 -2.15 3.21
N ALA A 32 -1.28 -2.05 3.21
CA ALA A 32 -0.52 -1.14 4.05
C ALA A 32 0.25 -0.15 3.17
N ALA A 33 0.25 1.12 3.52
CA ALA A 33 1.00 2.17 2.82
C ALA A 33 1.23 3.37 3.74
N HIS A 34 2.09 4.30 3.33
CA HIS A 34 2.21 5.59 4.04
C HIS A 34 0.92 6.42 4.00
N ARG A 35 0.15 6.25 2.92
CA ARG A 35 -1.13 6.91 2.70
C ARG A 35 -2.04 5.98 1.94
N LEU A 36 -3.27 5.85 2.42
CA LEU A 36 -4.35 5.16 1.75
C LEU A 36 -5.43 6.16 1.34
N ASP A 37 -5.94 5.99 0.12
CA ASP A 37 -7.08 6.73 -0.37
C ASP A 37 -8.29 5.81 -0.38
N LYS A 38 -9.26 6.15 0.48
CA LYS A 38 -10.58 5.53 0.52
C LYS A 38 -11.42 6.16 -0.59
N LEU A 39 -11.67 5.40 -1.64
CA LEU A 39 -12.52 5.84 -2.71
C LEU A 39 -13.97 5.49 -2.33
N ALA A 40 -14.87 6.46 -2.46
CA ALA A 40 -16.29 6.25 -2.16
C ALA A 40 -16.84 5.09 -3.01
N GLY A 41 -17.86 4.40 -2.51
CA GLY A 41 -18.56 3.36 -3.27
C GLY A 41 -18.98 2.17 -2.41
N PRO A 42 -19.98 1.39 -2.87
CA PRO A 42 -20.58 0.30 -2.10
C PRO A 42 -19.58 -0.82 -1.77
N GLU A 43 -18.58 -1.02 -2.63
CA GLU A 43 -17.64 -2.14 -2.52
C GLU A 43 -16.41 -1.85 -1.64
N GLY A 44 -16.29 -0.62 -1.12
CA GLY A 44 -15.25 -0.31 -0.15
C GLY A 44 -13.84 -0.30 -0.72
N LEU A 45 -13.69 0.31 -1.90
CA LEU A 45 -12.41 0.40 -2.61
C LEU A 45 -11.41 1.27 -1.83
N VAL A 46 -10.29 0.69 -1.42
CA VAL A 46 -9.18 1.40 -0.80
C VAL A 46 -7.92 1.16 -1.61
N CYS A 47 -7.18 2.22 -1.91
CA CYS A 47 -5.98 2.11 -2.73
C CYS A 47 -4.81 2.88 -2.16
N ALA A 48 -3.63 2.49 -2.62
CA ALA A 48 -2.38 3.21 -2.48
C ALA A 48 -1.84 3.43 -3.89
N VAL A 49 -1.44 4.66 -4.18
CA VAL A 49 -0.67 4.97 -5.39
C VAL A 49 0.77 5.18 -4.95
N THR A 50 1.73 4.77 -5.75
CA THR A 50 3.13 5.13 -5.54
C THR A 50 3.70 5.80 -6.78
N GLY A 51 4.65 6.73 -6.59
CA GLY A 51 5.23 7.56 -7.64
C GLY A 51 5.10 9.05 -7.35
N GLU A 52 5.07 9.84 -8.42
CA GLU A 52 5.05 11.30 -8.35
C GLU A 52 3.71 11.81 -7.78
N PRO A 53 3.73 12.75 -6.80
CA PRO A 53 2.52 13.18 -6.11
C PRO A 53 1.42 13.77 -6.98
N VAL A 54 1.76 14.58 -8.00
CA VAL A 54 0.76 15.25 -8.84
C VAL A 54 0.04 14.23 -9.71
N SER A 55 0.78 13.29 -10.29
CA SER A 55 0.27 12.17 -11.06
C SER A 55 -0.56 11.22 -10.21
N ALA A 56 -0.12 10.92 -8.99
CA ALA A 56 -0.91 10.14 -8.04
C ALA A 56 -2.26 10.81 -7.72
N GLN A 57 -2.26 12.10 -7.42
CA GLN A 57 -3.48 12.86 -7.16
C GLN A 57 -4.41 12.91 -8.38
N LYS A 58 -3.87 13.08 -9.59
CA LYS A 58 -4.66 13.02 -10.83
C LYS A 58 -5.31 11.65 -11.02
N ALA A 59 -4.59 10.55 -10.76
CA ALA A 59 -5.14 9.20 -10.84
C ALA A 59 -6.31 9.01 -9.87
N ILE A 60 -6.12 9.41 -8.61
CA ILE A 60 -7.16 9.35 -7.57
C ILE A 60 -8.37 10.21 -7.92
N GLY A 61 -8.15 11.42 -8.44
CA GLY A 61 -9.22 12.31 -8.89
C GLY A 61 -10.04 11.71 -10.04
N ALA A 62 -9.37 11.12 -11.02
CA ALA A 62 -10.02 10.45 -12.15
C ALA A 62 -10.84 9.23 -11.71
N LEU A 63 -10.30 8.39 -10.82
CA LEU A 63 -11.04 7.26 -10.23
C LEU A 63 -12.27 7.74 -9.44
N THR A 64 -12.11 8.77 -8.62
CA THR A 64 -13.21 9.36 -7.84
C THR A 64 -14.31 9.90 -8.76
N GLY A 65 -13.94 10.56 -9.86
CA GLY A 65 -14.88 11.01 -10.88
C GLY A 65 -15.64 9.84 -11.51
N LYS A 66 -14.94 8.77 -11.87
CA LYS A 66 -15.57 7.60 -12.49
C LYS A 66 -16.52 6.86 -11.55
N ILE A 67 -16.19 6.78 -10.27
CA ILE A 67 -17.08 6.22 -9.23
C ILE A 67 -18.39 7.01 -9.19
N LYS A 68 -18.32 8.34 -9.11
CA LYS A 68 -19.51 9.19 -9.07
C LYS A 68 -20.37 9.09 -10.33
N GLU A 69 -19.74 8.87 -11.49
CA GLU A 69 -20.44 8.60 -12.74
C GLU A 69 -21.21 7.27 -12.67
N LEU A 70 -20.55 6.18 -12.25
CA LEU A 70 -21.17 4.87 -12.10
C LEU A 70 -22.31 4.87 -11.07
N GLU A 71 -22.14 5.59 -9.95
CA GLU A 71 -23.19 5.77 -8.95
C GLU A 71 -24.44 6.45 -9.52
N LYS A 72 -24.27 7.48 -10.36
CA LYS A 72 -25.39 8.17 -11.02
C LYS A 72 -26.09 7.28 -12.05
N GLU A 73 -25.37 6.39 -12.69
CA GLU A 73 -25.90 5.43 -13.67
C GLU A 73 -26.61 4.24 -13.01
N GLY A 74 -26.59 4.13 -11.67
CA GLY A 74 -27.10 2.95 -10.96
C GLY A 74 -26.26 1.70 -11.24
N SER A 75 -25.03 1.86 -11.72
CA SER A 75 -24.12 0.76 -12.01
C SER A 75 -23.52 0.19 -10.72
N PRO A 76 -23.18 -1.11 -10.69
CA PRO A 76 -22.39 -1.67 -9.60
C PRO A 76 -21.09 -0.87 -9.47
N GLY A 77 -20.71 -0.55 -8.22
CA GLY A 77 -19.58 0.32 -7.91
C GLY A 77 -18.27 -0.13 -8.55
N LEU A 78 -17.25 0.73 -8.45
CA LEU A 78 -15.94 0.43 -9.02
C LEU A 78 -15.21 -0.61 -8.16
N THR A 79 -15.01 -1.81 -8.72
CA THR A 79 -14.24 -2.88 -8.07
C THR A 79 -12.73 -2.62 -8.12
N ALA A 80 -11.94 -3.31 -7.30
CA ALA A 80 -10.49 -3.14 -7.27
C ALA A 80 -9.85 -3.49 -8.63
N GLU A 81 -10.31 -4.59 -9.26
CA GLU A 81 -9.82 -5.00 -10.56
C GLU A 81 -10.18 -4.00 -11.66
N LYS A 82 -11.42 -3.49 -11.66
CA LYS A 82 -11.86 -2.49 -12.64
C LYS A 82 -11.08 -1.18 -12.46
N ALA A 83 -10.84 -0.74 -11.22
CA ALA A 83 -10.02 0.42 -10.94
C ALA A 83 -8.60 0.26 -11.49
N ALA A 84 -7.96 -0.88 -11.23
CA ALA A 84 -6.62 -1.20 -11.74
C ALA A 84 -6.56 -1.17 -13.28
N LYS A 85 -7.61 -1.63 -13.98
CA LYS A 85 -7.68 -1.57 -15.46
C LYS A 85 -7.91 -0.16 -16.01
N LEU A 86 -8.44 0.76 -15.20
CA LEU A 86 -8.68 2.15 -15.61
C LEU A 86 -7.47 3.05 -15.41
N VAL A 87 -6.66 2.81 -14.37
CA VAL A 87 -5.48 3.65 -14.05
C VAL A 87 -4.56 3.89 -15.26
N PRO A 88 -4.18 2.88 -16.06
CA PRO A 88 -3.33 3.10 -17.24
C PRO A 88 -3.99 3.95 -18.33
N LYS A 89 -5.33 4.01 -18.36
CA LYS A 89 -6.10 4.73 -19.39
C LYS A 89 -6.27 6.21 -19.09
N PHE A 90 -5.97 6.67 -17.88
CA PHE A 90 -6.08 8.09 -17.52
C PHE A 90 -4.98 8.96 -18.14
N GLY A 91 -4.15 8.42 -19.04
CA GLY A 91 -3.14 9.18 -19.76
C GLY A 91 -2.03 9.70 -18.87
N ILE A 92 -1.89 9.13 -17.66
CA ILE A 92 -0.82 9.49 -16.73
C ILE A 92 0.43 8.77 -17.22
N ASN A 93 1.17 9.46 -18.08
CA ASN A 93 2.26 8.91 -18.89
C ASN A 93 3.55 8.66 -18.07
N GLU A 94 3.44 8.57 -16.76
CA GLU A 94 4.59 8.38 -15.89
C GLU A 94 4.94 6.91 -15.76
N ALA A 95 6.20 6.60 -16.08
CA ALA A 95 6.76 5.27 -15.95
C ALA A 95 6.75 4.74 -14.50
N THR A 96 6.66 5.66 -13.54
CA THR A 96 6.86 5.42 -12.12
C THR A 96 5.56 5.36 -11.33
N LEU A 97 4.40 5.63 -11.95
CA LEU A 97 3.14 5.52 -11.25
C LEU A 97 2.68 4.07 -11.18
N GLU A 98 2.54 3.60 -9.96
CA GLU A 98 2.03 2.28 -9.66
C GLU A 98 0.83 2.39 -8.72
N PHE A 99 -0.13 1.49 -8.87
CA PHE A 99 -1.40 1.48 -8.17
C PHE A 99 -1.58 0.12 -7.54
N LEU A 100 -1.94 0.10 -6.26
CA LEU A 100 -2.27 -1.10 -5.53
C LEU A 100 -3.57 -0.87 -4.77
N ALA A 101 -4.57 -1.71 -4.99
CA ALA A 101 -5.89 -1.54 -4.42
C ALA A 101 -6.43 -2.82 -3.83
N VAL A 102 -7.22 -2.65 -2.78
CA VAL A 102 -8.04 -3.66 -2.17
C VAL A 102 -9.50 -3.25 -2.23
N GLY A 103 -10.37 -4.24 -2.38
CA GLY A 103 -11.81 -4.04 -2.43
C GLY A 103 -12.51 -5.38 -2.34
N ARG A 104 -13.80 -5.37 -2.68
CA ARG A 104 -14.59 -6.57 -2.85
C ARG A 104 -15.01 -6.70 -4.30
N ASP A 105 -14.86 -7.91 -4.83
CA ASP A 105 -15.22 -8.24 -6.20
C ASP A 105 -16.24 -9.39 -6.15
N TRP A 106 -17.24 -9.36 -7.02
CA TRP A 106 -18.25 -10.43 -7.09
C TRP A 106 -17.64 -11.69 -7.70
N ASP A 107 -17.69 -12.80 -6.96
CA ASP A 107 -17.29 -14.13 -7.45
C ASP A 107 -18.54 -14.89 -7.92
N GLU A 108 -18.69 -15.04 -9.23
CA GLU A 108 -19.83 -15.74 -9.83
C GLU A 108 -19.93 -17.21 -9.42
N GLN A 109 -18.82 -17.88 -9.13
CA GLN A 109 -18.81 -19.30 -8.76
C GLN A 109 -19.29 -19.49 -7.32
N ARG A 110 -18.97 -18.55 -6.45
CA ARG A 110 -19.37 -18.57 -5.04
C ARG A 110 -20.69 -17.86 -4.79
N GLY A 111 -21.13 -17.00 -5.70
CA GLY A 111 -22.33 -16.17 -5.53
C GLY A 111 -22.19 -15.16 -4.40
N GLU A 112 -20.97 -14.68 -4.13
CA GLU A 112 -20.68 -13.77 -3.03
C GLU A 112 -19.58 -12.75 -3.40
N PHE A 113 -19.51 -11.67 -2.63
CA PHE A 113 -18.41 -10.71 -2.73
C PHE A 113 -17.18 -11.23 -1.99
N VAL A 114 -16.07 -11.37 -2.70
CA VAL A 114 -14.79 -11.84 -2.14
C VAL A 114 -13.76 -10.71 -2.06
N PRO A 115 -12.92 -10.69 -1.00
CA PRO A 115 -11.81 -9.75 -0.92
C PRO A 115 -10.84 -9.89 -2.09
N CYS A 116 -10.50 -8.78 -2.73
CA CYS A 116 -9.66 -8.72 -3.91
C CYS A 116 -8.46 -7.78 -3.70
N LEU A 117 -7.31 -8.17 -4.27
CA LEU A 117 -6.10 -7.37 -4.36
C LEU A 117 -5.75 -7.20 -5.84
N SER A 118 -5.60 -5.95 -6.27
CA SER A 118 -5.33 -5.58 -7.66
C SER A 118 -4.16 -4.62 -7.76
N TYR A 119 -3.30 -4.83 -8.74
CA TYR A 119 -2.17 -3.98 -9.06
C TYR A 119 -2.29 -3.46 -10.49
N ALA A 120 -1.84 -2.22 -10.71
CA ALA A 120 -1.61 -1.68 -12.04
C ALA A 120 -0.41 -0.76 -12.09
N ASN A 121 0.21 -0.67 -13.26
CA ASN A 121 1.12 0.38 -13.66
C ASN A 121 0.80 0.76 -15.12
N LYS A 122 1.56 1.68 -15.71
CA LYS A 122 1.32 2.12 -17.10
C LYS A 122 1.29 0.98 -18.14
N ALA A 123 1.95 -0.14 -17.88
CA ALA A 123 2.16 -1.23 -18.85
C ALA A 123 1.20 -2.40 -18.64
N ALA A 124 0.79 -2.67 -17.41
CA ALA A 124 0.03 -3.86 -17.07
C ALA A 124 -0.88 -3.67 -15.85
N SER A 125 -1.94 -4.47 -15.80
CA SER A 125 -2.73 -4.72 -14.59
C SER A 125 -2.74 -6.21 -14.29
N ARG A 126 -2.78 -6.59 -13.01
CA ARG A 126 -2.86 -7.98 -12.56
C ARG A 126 -3.48 -8.09 -11.17
N ASN A 127 -3.96 -9.28 -10.85
CA ASN A 127 -4.50 -9.63 -9.52
C ASN A 127 -3.50 -10.56 -8.82
N PRO A 128 -2.63 -10.06 -7.91
CA PRO A 128 -1.64 -10.89 -7.25
C PRO A 128 -2.27 -12.04 -6.45
N LYS A 129 -1.68 -13.24 -6.55
CA LYS A 129 -2.19 -14.44 -5.85
C LYS A 129 -1.79 -14.53 -4.38
N LYS A 130 -0.69 -13.88 -3.99
CA LYS A 130 -0.14 -13.91 -2.62
C LYS A 130 -0.03 -12.51 -2.03
N GLY A 131 0.89 -11.71 -2.57
CA GLY A 131 1.09 -10.34 -2.15
C GLY A 131 1.87 -9.59 -3.21
N TYR A 132 1.92 -8.27 -3.09
CA TYR A 132 2.62 -7.42 -4.01
C TYR A 132 3.10 -6.16 -3.31
N CYS A 133 4.34 -5.76 -3.58
CA CYS A 133 4.95 -4.55 -3.07
C CYS A 133 5.21 -3.56 -4.21
N THR A 134 5.03 -2.27 -3.95
CA THR A 134 5.13 -1.20 -4.95
C THR A 134 5.84 0.03 -4.37
N GLY A 135 6.49 0.81 -5.23
CA GLY A 135 7.24 2.01 -4.84
C GLY A 135 8.68 1.76 -4.33
N LEU A 136 9.29 2.75 -3.68
CA LEU A 136 10.70 2.69 -3.27
C LEU A 136 10.94 1.60 -2.23
N GLY A 137 11.90 0.72 -2.49
CA GLY A 137 12.18 -0.43 -1.63
C GLY A 137 11.15 -1.56 -1.75
N ALA A 138 10.33 -1.57 -2.82
CA ALA A 138 9.45 -2.70 -3.14
C ALA A 138 10.20 -4.05 -3.13
N ILE A 139 11.45 -4.09 -3.61
CA ILE A 139 12.28 -5.31 -3.57
C ILE A 139 12.55 -5.75 -2.12
N CYS A 140 12.96 -4.83 -1.25
CA CYS A 140 13.20 -5.14 0.16
C CYS A 140 11.92 -5.56 0.88
N SER A 141 10.80 -4.88 0.62
CA SER A 141 9.49 -5.26 1.15
C SER A 141 9.08 -6.65 0.66
N GLN A 142 9.26 -6.93 -0.64
CA GLN A 142 8.89 -8.20 -1.24
C GLN A 142 9.72 -9.35 -0.67
N MET A 143 11.00 -9.14 -0.36
CA MET A 143 11.80 -10.15 0.34
C MET A 143 11.23 -10.49 1.72
N VAL A 144 10.75 -9.52 2.49
CA VAL A 144 10.11 -9.78 3.79
C VAL A 144 8.81 -10.57 3.58
N VAL A 145 7.99 -10.17 2.61
CA VAL A 145 6.75 -10.87 2.25
C VAL A 145 7.06 -12.32 1.83
N ASP A 146 8.02 -12.54 0.94
CA ASP A 146 8.34 -13.87 0.42
C ASP A 146 8.86 -14.83 1.50
N ASN A 147 9.54 -14.31 2.53
CA ASN A 147 10.07 -15.12 3.63
C ASN A 147 9.04 -15.39 4.75
N LEU A 148 8.18 -14.41 5.05
CA LEU A 148 7.31 -14.49 6.24
C LEU A 148 5.85 -14.81 5.91
N PHE A 149 5.36 -14.41 4.74
CA PHE A 149 3.94 -14.54 4.40
C PHE A 149 3.55 -15.98 4.10
N LYS A 150 2.43 -16.41 4.71
CA LYS A 150 1.76 -17.69 4.44
C LYS A 150 0.28 -17.41 4.23
N LYS A 151 -0.33 -18.05 3.23
CA LYS A 151 -1.73 -17.75 2.86
C LYS A 151 -2.72 -18.07 3.99
N GLU A 152 -2.39 -19.07 4.81
CA GLU A 152 -3.19 -19.56 5.93
C GLU A 152 -2.91 -18.84 7.25
N MET A 153 -2.11 -17.77 7.26
CA MET A 153 -1.81 -17.03 8.49
C MET A 153 -3.02 -16.21 8.97
N SER A 154 -3.02 -15.79 10.23
CA SER A 154 -4.09 -14.91 10.74
C SER A 154 -4.01 -13.52 10.10
N ILE A 155 -5.12 -12.79 10.12
CA ILE A 155 -5.17 -11.41 9.63
C ILE A 155 -4.15 -10.53 10.37
N GLU A 156 -4.05 -10.70 11.69
CA GLU A 156 -3.11 -9.97 12.54
C GLU A 156 -1.66 -10.25 12.12
N ALA A 157 -1.33 -11.53 11.89
CA ALA A 157 -0.01 -11.93 11.42
C ALA A 157 0.30 -11.34 10.04
N ALA A 158 -0.67 -11.30 9.13
CA ALA A 158 -0.49 -10.67 7.82
C ALA A 158 -0.29 -9.15 7.93
N VAL A 159 -1.03 -8.47 8.81
CA VAL A 159 -0.81 -7.05 9.13
C VAL A 159 0.61 -6.84 9.66
N GLU A 160 1.09 -7.69 10.55
CA GLU A 160 2.47 -7.61 11.06
C GLU A 160 3.51 -7.78 9.95
N VAL A 161 3.34 -8.75 9.05
CA VAL A 161 4.23 -8.92 7.89
C VAL A 161 4.24 -7.69 7.00
N ALA A 162 3.07 -7.10 6.70
CA ALA A 162 2.98 -5.91 5.87
C ALA A 162 3.68 -4.70 6.53
N LEU A 163 3.48 -4.50 7.83
CA LEU A 163 4.14 -3.44 8.60
C LEU A 163 5.66 -3.64 8.66
N GLN A 164 6.11 -4.88 8.91
CA GLN A 164 7.54 -5.20 8.95
C GLN A 164 8.19 -5.01 7.58
N ALA A 165 7.50 -5.38 6.49
CA ALA A 165 8.00 -5.18 5.12
C ALA A 165 8.23 -3.70 4.81
N LEU A 166 7.24 -2.85 5.09
CA LEU A 166 7.36 -1.39 4.89
C LEU A 166 8.40 -0.76 5.81
N TYR A 167 8.45 -1.18 7.08
CA TYR A 167 9.44 -0.69 8.03
C TYR A 167 10.87 -1.06 7.58
N PHE A 168 11.09 -2.30 7.14
CA PHE A 168 12.40 -2.74 6.66
C PHE A 168 12.84 -1.99 5.40
N ALA A 169 11.91 -1.72 4.48
CA ALA A 169 12.18 -0.90 3.29
C ALA A 169 12.54 0.55 3.64
N ALA A 170 11.87 1.14 4.64
CA ALA A 170 12.16 2.51 5.10
C ALA A 170 13.58 2.65 5.68
N PHE A 171 14.11 1.62 6.35
CA PHE A 171 15.47 1.64 6.90
C PHE A 171 16.54 1.13 5.93
N SER A 172 16.16 0.40 4.88
CA SER A 172 17.11 -0.05 3.84
C SER A 172 17.40 1.03 2.80
N HIS A 173 16.56 2.06 2.71
CA HIS A 173 16.70 3.18 1.79
C HIS A 173 16.75 4.49 2.57
N GLU A 174 17.90 5.18 2.59
CA GLU A 174 17.96 6.57 3.03
C GLU A 174 17.15 7.45 2.06
N VAL A 175 15.89 7.69 2.36
CA VAL A 175 15.12 8.68 1.60
C VAL A 175 15.32 10.04 2.25
N LYS A 176 16.27 10.81 1.71
CA LYS A 176 16.51 12.20 2.13
C LYS A 176 15.21 13.00 2.01
N GLY A 177 14.77 13.59 3.13
CA GLY A 177 13.67 14.57 3.13
C GLY A 177 12.25 14.01 3.29
N GLN A 178 12.08 12.69 3.46
CA GLN A 178 10.76 12.12 3.77
C GLN A 178 10.65 11.74 5.25
N THR A 179 9.89 12.53 6.01
CA THR A 179 9.40 12.10 7.33
C THR A 179 8.18 11.21 7.09
N VAL A 180 8.40 9.89 7.06
CA VAL A 180 7.29 8.94 7.25
C VAL A 180 6.86 9.08 8.70
N GLU A 181 5.65 9.60 8.92
CA GLU A 181 5.12 9.81 10.28
C GLU A 181 4.34 8.57 10.76
N ALA A 182 3.69 7.88 9.84
CA ALA A 182 2.88 6.69 10.12
C ALA A 182 2.70 5.82 8.87
N ILE A 183 2.25 4.58 9.11
CA ILE A 183 1.74 3.66 8.11
C ILE A 183 0.24 3.48 8.35
N GLU A 184 -0.55 3.61 7.30
CA GLU A 184 -1.96 3.29 7.29
C GLU A 184 -2.15 1.86 6.78
N VAL A 185 -3.07 1.13 7.42
CA VAL A 185 -3.41 -0.24 7.07
C VAL A 185 -4.91 -0.33 6.87
N CYS A 186 -5.34 -0.95 5.78
CA CYS A 186 -6.71 -1.35 5.52
C CYS A 186 -6.77 -2.88 5.47
N VAL A 187 -7.77 -3.44 6.14
CA VAL A 187 -8.12 -4.86 6.10
C VAL A 187 -9.55 -5.00 5.63
N ILE A 188 -9.76 -5.82 4.60
CA ILE A 188 -11.09 -6.19 4.13
C ILE A 188 -11.27 -7.70 4.34
N SER A 189 -12.29 -8.08 5.10
CA SER A 189 -12.63 -9.48 5.41
C SER A 189 -14.15 -9.63 5.49
N GLY A 190 -14.73 -10.44 4.61
CA GLY A 190 -16.18 -10.50 4.43
C GLY A 190 -16.76 -9.10 4.15
N GLU A 191 -17.72 -8.66 4.95
CA GLU A 191 -18.31 -7.32 4.85
C GLU A 191 -17.56 -6.23 5.63
N SER A 192 -16.57 -6.61 6.42
CA SER A 192 -15.86 -5.69 7.31
C SER A 192 -14.71 -4.99 6.59
N ILE A 193 -14.62 -3.67 6.76
CA ILE A 193 -13.52 -2.83 6.30
C ILE A 193 -12.96 -2.09 7.49
N ASN A 194 -11.77 -2.47 7.92
CA ASN A 194 -11.10 -1.90 9.08
C ASN A 194 -9.89 -1.10 8.63
N THR A 195 -9.75 0.11 9.15
CA THR A 195 -8.52 0.90 8.94
C THR A 195 -7.85 1.25 10.25
N SER A 196 -6.54 1.14 10.28
CA SER A 196 -5.70 1.44 11.42
C SER A 196 -4.50 2.28 10.98
N ARG A 197 -3.93 3.03 11.92
CA ARG A 197 -2.76 3.88 11.68
C ARG A 197 -1.70 3.58 12.73
N TYR A 198 -0.47 3.33 12.28
CA TYR A 198 0.67 2.94 13.11
C TYR A 198 1.76 3.99 12.98
N THR A 199 2.09 4.67 14.07
CA THR A 199 3.16 5.68 14.07
C THR A 199 4.53 5.03 13.89
N VAL A 200 5.49 5.76 13.33
CA VAL A 200 6.87 5.24 13.22
C VAL A 200 7.48 4.93 14.58
N GLU A 201 7.13 5.68 15.64
CA GLU A 201 7.55 5.35 17.00
C GLU A 201 7.08 3.95 17.43
N HIS A 202 5.80 3.63 17.20
CA HIS A 202 5.26 2.31 17.49
C HIS A 202 5.99 1.22 16.70
N LEU A 203 6.23 1.46 15.40
CA LEU A 203 6.92 0.52 14.54
C LEU A 203 8.39 0.34 14.95
N HIS A 204 9.06 1.40 15.37
CA HIS A 204 10.45 1.33 15.87
C HIS A 204 10.53 0.55 17.17
N LYS A 205 9.60 0.78 18.10
CA LYS A 205 9.52 -0.03 19.33
C LYS A 205 9.30 -1.50 19.03
N LYS A 206 8.50 -1.82 18.00
CA LYS A 206 8.15 -3.18 17.62
C LYS A 206 9.26 -3.89 16.82
N PHE A 207 9.82 -3.25 15.81
CA PHE A 207 10.71 -3.86 14.81
C PHE A 207 12.14 -3.31 14.82
N GLY A 208 12.45 -2.31 15.66
CA GLY A 208 13.77 -1.68 15.70
C GLY A 208 14.91 -2.65 16.03
N HIS A 209 14.62 -3.69 16.83
CA HIS A 209 15.59 -4.75 17.15
C HIS A 209 16.04 -5.52 15.90
N LEU A 210 15.14 -5.77 14.93
CA LEU A 210 15.45 -6.50 13.70
C LEU A 210 16.44 -5.75 12.80
N ILE A 211 16.37 -4.42 12.79
CA ILE A 211 17.31 -3.58 12.03
C ILE A 211 18.68 -3.56 12.71
N LYS A 212 18.70 -3.48 14.05
CA LYS A 212 19.93 -3.55 14.83
C LYS A 212 20.66 -4.88 14.61
N GLU A 213 19.94 -6.00 14.70
CA GLU A 213 20.49 -7.34 14.45
C GLU A 213 21.09 -7.46 13.05
N ARG A 214 20.41 -6.92 12.02
CA ARG A 214 20.96 -6.88 10.66
C ARG A 214 22.23 -6.04 10.57
N HIS A 215 22.26 -4.85 11.18
CA HIS A 215 23.46 -4.00 11.17
C HIS A 215 24.62 -4.64 11.92
N ASP A 216 24.37 -5.27 13.07
CA ASP A 216 25.38 -5.96 13.86
C ASP A 216 25.90 -7.20 13.10
N TYR A 217 25.03 -7.93 12.40
CA TYR A 217 25.41 -9.03 11.52
C TYR A 217 26.30 -8.55 10.34
N LEU A 218 25.91 -7.47 9.64
CA LEU A 218 26.68 -6.93 8.52
C LEU A 218 28.03 -6.37 8.95
N ARG A 219 28.12 -5.79 10.17
CA ARG A 219 29.39 -5.34 10.74
C ARG A 219 30.31 -6.49 11.12
N SER A 220 29.75 -7.59 11.64
CA SER A 220 30.52 -8.78 12.03
C SER A 220 30.86 -9.69 10.85
N ASN A 221 30.15 -9.57 9.73
CA ASN A 221 30.36 -10.34 8.50
C ASN A 221 30.48 -9.41 7.28
N PRO A 222 31.54 -8.58 7.20
CA PRO A 222 31.74 -7.70 6.05
C PRO A 222 31.87 -8.54 4.78
N ALA A 223 31.20 -8.11 3.70
CA ALA A 223 31.30 -8.78 2.41
C ALA A 223 32.78 -8.96 2.01
N PRO A 224 33.17 -10.13 1.48
CA PRO A 224 34.55 -10.35 1.07
C PRO A 224 34.94 -9.27 0.06
N ARG A 225 36.05 -8.58 0.34
CA ARG A 225 36.62 -7.63 -0.62
C ARG A 225 37.11 -8.47 -1.80
N TYR A 226 36.42 -8.40 -2.93
CA TYR A 226 36.96 -8.87 -4.19
C TYR A 226 38.12 -7.95 -4.54
N THR A 227 39.35 -8.44 -4.31
CA THR A 227 40.60 -7.82 -4.75
C THR A 227 40.95 -8.26 -6.16
#